data_AF-A0A7X8U9Z5-F1
#
_entry.id   AF-A0A7X8U9Z5-F1
#
_cell.length_a   1.000
_cell.length_b   1.000
_cell.length_c   1.000
_cell.angle_alpha   90.00
_cell.angle_beta   90.00
_cell.angle_gamma   90.00
#
_symmetry.space_group_name_H-M   'P 1'
#
loop_
_entity.id
_entity.type
_entity.pdbx_description
1 polymer ?
#
loop_
_entity_poly.entity_id
_entity_poly.type
_entity_poly.pdbx_seq_one_letter_code
_entity_poly.pdbx_strand_id
1 'polypeptide(L)' 'MLAKIVLKSQKITQVIEPISVYSDLSSFKLYTGDVGLLTMRSEVPWQSVQAGEGHALVGAITENYVAQQLASKDYPLC' A
#
# COMPACT_ATOMS: atom_id res chain seq x y z
N MET A 1 -16.00 7.44 4.19
CA MET A 1 -14.76 7.19 3.45
C MET A 1 -14.02 8.51 3.34
N LEU A 2 -12.95 8.72 4.11
CA LEU A 2 -12.09 9.90 3.90
C LEU A 2 -11.32 9.66 2.60
N ALA A 3 -11.49 10.53 1.60
CA ALA A 3 -10.71 10.47 0.36
C ALA A 3 -9.26 10.88 0.66
N LYS A 4 -8.48 9.96 1.21
CA LYS A 4 -7.04 10.15 1.43
C LYS A 4 -6.35 10.00 0.08
N ILE A 5 -5.77 11.08 -0.43
CA ILE A 5 -5.02 11.07 -1.70
C ILE A 5 -3.81 10.13 -1.60
N VAL A 6 -3.24 9.99 -0.39
CA VAL A 6 -2.08 9.14 -0.09
C VAL A 6 -2.29 8.40 1.22
N LEU A 7 -1.86 7.15 1.28
CA LEU A 7 -1.73 6.35 2.50
C LEU A 7 -0.25 6.16 2.83
N LYS A 8 0.12 6.32 4.09
CA LYS A 8 1.51 6.15 4.56
C LYS A 8 1.59 4.86 5.37
N SER A 9 2.54 4.00 5.02
CA SER A 9 2.95 2.85 5.83
C SER A 9 4.31 3.12 6.43
N GLN A 10 4.41 3.00 7.76
CA GLN A 10 5.67 3.15 8.48
C GLN A 10 6.38 1.81 8.53
N LYS A 11 7.72 1.82 8.41
CA LYS A 11 8.48 0.60 8.68
C LYS A 11 8.63 0.42 10.18
N ILE A 12 8.27 -0.75 10.68
CA ILE A 12 8.53 -1.14 12.07
C ILE A 12 9.81 -1.97 12.14
N THR A 13 10.70 -1.61 13.07
CA THR A 13 11.98 -2.31 13.26
C THR A 13 11.90 -3.45 14.26
N GLN A 14 10.96 -3.39 15.21
CA GLN A 14 10.75 -4.40 16.24
C GLN A 14 9.25 -4.59 16.53
N VAL A 15 8.81 -5.84 16.63
CA VAL A 15 7.42 -6.19 16.96
C VAL A 15 7.30 -6.36 18.48
N ILE A 16 7.57 -5.27 19.22
CA ILE A 16 7.50 -5.20 20.68
C ILE A 16 6.55 -4.07 21.07
N GLU A 17 5.71 -4.28 22.07
CA GLU A 17 4.75 -3.27 22.51
C GLU A 17 5.40 -2.15 23.35
N PRO A 18 5.00 -0.87 23.15
CA PRO A 18 4.13 -0.37 22.09
C PRO A 18 4.88 -0.21 20.75
N ILE A 19 4.33 -0.79 19.67
CA ILE A 19 4.98 -0.91 18.36
C ILE A 19 5.36 0.44 17.74
N SER A 20 4.61 1.50 18.06
CA SER A 20 4.83 2.86 17.56
C SER A 20 6.21 3.43 17.90
N VAL A 21 6.81 3.01 19.03
CA VAL A 21 8.14 3.46 19.48
C VAL A 21 9.25 2.95 18.56
N TYR A 22 9.03 1.83 17.89
CA TYR A 22 10.02 1.18 17.02
C TYR A 22 9.82 1.53 15.53
N SER A 23 9.07 2.59 15.25
CA SER A 23 8.90 3.10 13.90
C SER A 23 10.19 3.74 13.38
N ASP A 24 10.65 3.28 12.21
CA ASP A 24 11.76 3.89 11.50
C ASP A 24 11.28 5.19 10.84
N LEU A 25 11.74 6.32 11.37
CA LEU A 25 11.36 7.65 10.86
C LEU A 25 12.07 8.01 9.56
N SER A 26 13.13 7.28 9.19
CA SER A 26 13.91 7.53 7.98
C SER A 26 13.33 6.85 6.73
N SER A 27 12.43 5.88 6.90
CA SER A 27 11.86 5.12 5.79
C SER A 27 10.35 4.91 5.94
N PHE A 28 9.63 5.06 4.82
CA PHE A 28 8.20 4.81 4.74
C PHE A 28 7.82 4.42 3.31
N LYS A 29 6.71 3.68 3.17
CA LYS A 29 6.07 3.43 1.88
C LYS A 29 4.87 4.36 1.71
N LEU A 30 4.66 4.85 0.49
CA LEU A 30 3.47 5.60 0.11
C LEU A 30 2.61 4.77 -0.83
N TYR A 31 1.32 4.75 -0.55
CA TYR A 31 0.30 4.16 -1.42
C TYR A 31 -0.64 5.26 -1.90
N THR A 32 -1.19 5.07 -3.09
CA THR A 32 -2.19 5.94 -3.69
C THR A 32 -3.55 5.69 -3.06
N GLY A 33 -4.33 6.74 -2.89
CA GLY A 33 -5.72 6.60 -2.42
C GLY A 33 -6.65 5.81 -3.34
N ASP A 34 -6.26 5.64 -4.61
CA ASP A 34 -7.05 4.99 -5.65
C ASP A 34 -6.16 4.07 -6.51
N VAL A 35 -6.40 2.76 -6.40
CA VAL A 35 -5.66 1.73 -7.15
C VAL A 35 -6.08 1.66 -8.61
N GLY A 36 -7.31 2.02 -8.96
CA GLY A 36 -7.76 2.08 -10.35
C GLY A 36 -6.98 3.14 -11.11
N LEU A 37 -6.85 4.33 -10.52
CA LEU A 37 -6.03 5.41 -11.07
C LEU A 37 -4.55 5.05 -11.11
N LEU A 38 -4.02 4.38 -10.07
CA LEU A 38 -2.64 3.88 -10.09
C LEU A 38 -2.43 2.93 -11.28
N THR A 39 -3.31 1.93 -11.44
CA THR A 39 -3.20 0.93 -12.50
C THR A 39 -3.21 1.60 -13.87
N MET A 40 -4.13 2.54 -14.10
CA MET A 40 -4.21 3.33 -15.33
C MET A 40 -2.94 4.14 -15.60
N ARG A 41 -2.28 4.68 -14.56
CA ARG A 41 -1.04 5.46 -14.67
C ARG A 41 0.23 4.62 -14.74
N SER A 42 0.17 3.36 -14.34
CA SER A 42 1.32 2.44 -14.31
C SER A 42 1.61 1.81 -15.67
N GLU A 43 0.75 2.05 -16.66
CA GLU A 43 0.81 1.42 -18.00
C GLU A 43 0.80 -0.12 -17.96
N VAL A 44 0.40 -0.70 -16.82
CA VAL A 44 0.25 -2.14 -16.66
C VAL A 44 -1.07 -2.54 -17.31
N PRO A 45 -1.08 -3.50 -18.26
CA PRO A 45 -2.31 -4.02 -18.82
C PRO A 45 -3.19 -4.60 -17.72
N TRP A 46 -4.48 -4.27 -17.75
CA TRP A 46 -5.44 -4.81 -16.78
C TRP A 46 -5.43 -6.34 -16.75
N GLN A 47 -5.22 -6.98 -17.90
CA GLN A 47 -5.13 -8.42 -18.05
C GLN A 47 -3.97 -9.01 -17.23
N SER A 48 -2.83 -8.31 -17.15
CA SER A 48 -1.68 -8.74 -16.35
C SER A 48 -1.98 -8.74 -14.86
N VAL A 49 -2.73 -7.73 -14.38
CA VAL A 49 -3.19 -7.67 -12.98
C VAL A 49 -4.20 -8.78 -12.71
N GLN A 50 -5.15 -9.00 -13.62
CA GLN A 50 -6.18 -10.03 -13.48
C GLN A 50 -5.60 -11.45 -13.52
N ALA A 51 -4.58 -11.68 -14.36
CA ALA A 51 -3.87 -12.95 -14.45
C ALA A 51 -2.89 -13.17 -13.28
N GLY A 52 -2.66 -12.15 -12.45
CA GLY A 52 -1.70 -12.22 -11.35
C GLY A 52 -0.28 -12.46 -11.83
N GLU A 53 0.11 -11.86 -12.96
CA GLU A 53 1.45 -12.02 -13.52
C GLU A 53 2.52 -11.57 -12.51
N GLY A 54 3.61 -12.32 -12.42
CA GLY A 54 4.70 -12.10 -11.43
C GLY A 54 5.59 -10.88 -11.70
N HIS A 55 5.06 -9.79 -12.24
CA HIS A 55 5.78 -8.55 -12.49
C HIS A 55 5.84 -7.66 -11.25
N ALA A 56 6.97 -6.96 -11.05
CA ALA A 56 7.15 -6.06 -9.90
C ALA A 56 6.05 -4.99 -9.77
N LEU A 57 5.56 -4.46 -10.91
CA LEU A 57 4.47 -3.48 -10.93
C LEU A 57 3.12 -4.10 -10.53
N VAL A 58 2.82 -5.33 -10.96
CA VAL A 58 1.61 -6.06 -10.53
C VAL A 58 1.66 -6.30 -9.01
N GLY A 59 2.82 -6.64 -8.48
CA GLY A 59 3.06 -6.73 -7.04
C GLY A 59 2.79 -5.42 -6.32
N ALA A 60 3.31 -4.30 -6.83
CA ALA A 60 3.09 -2.97 -6.25
C ALA A 60 1.62 -2.53 -6.28
N ILE A 61 0.90 -2.81 -7.37
CA ILE A 61 -0.55 -2.56 -7.49
C ILE A 61 -1.33 -3.41 -6.47
N THR A 62 -0.96 -4.68 -6.32
CA THR A 62 -1.57 -5.61 -5.37
C THR A 62 -1.34 -5.16 -3.93
N GLU A 63 -0.10 -4.79 -3.57
CA GLU A 63 0.25 -4.28 -2.24
C GLU A 63 -0.55 -3.00 -1.91
N ASN A 64 -0.66 -2.08 -2.87
CA ASN A 64 -1.42 -0.83 -2.72
C ASN A 64 -2.92 -1.10 -2.51
N TYR A 65 -3.49 -2.07 -3.22
CA TYR A 65 -4.88 -2.50 -3.00
C TYR A 65 -5.10 -3.00 -1.59
N VAL A 66 -4.23 -3.87 -1.09
CA VAL A 66 -4.31 -4.37 0.29
C VAL A 66 -4.22 -3.21 1.29
N ALA A 67 -3.29 -2.27 1.09
CA ALA A 67 -3.18 -1.09 1.93
C ALA A 67 -4.46 -0.24 1.97
N GLN A 68 -5.12 -0.06 0.81
CA GLN A 68 -6.39 0.64 0.71
C GLN A 68 -7.52 -0.10 1.46
N GLN A 69 -7.58 -1.43 1.36
CA GLN A 69 -8.57 -2.26 2.06
C GLN A 69 -8.35 -2.31 3.57
N LEU A 70 -7.10 -2.26 4.04
CA LEU A 70 -6.78 -2.17 5.46
C LEU A 70 -7.16 -0.79 6.01
N ALA A 71 -6.78 0.27 5.31
CA ALA A 71 -7.09 1.64 5.71
C ALA A 71 -8.60 1.93 5.70
N SER A 72 -9.39 1.30 4.80
CA SER A 72 -10.84 1.45 4.77
C SER A 72 -11.56 0.80 5.96
N LYS A 73 -10.88 -0.13 6.65
CA LYS A 73 -11.31 -0.79 7.88
C LYS A 73 -10.66 -0.21 9.14
N ASP A 74 -10.01 0.95 9.01
CA ASP A 74 -9.28 1.63 10.09
C ASP A 74 -8.14 0.80 10.72
N TYR A 75 -7.59 -0.17 9.97
CA TYR A 75 -6.38 -0.86 10.39
C TYR A 75 -5.13 0.01 10.14
N PRO A 76 -4.17 0.04 11.09
CA PRO A 76 -2.92 0.76 10.90
C PRO A 76 -2.07 0.11 9.81
N LEU A 77 -1.32 0.94 9.08
CA LEU A 77 -0.36 0.49 8.07
C LEU A 77 1.05 0.62 8.65
N CYS A 78 1.60 -0.49 9.13
CA CYS A 78 2.88 -0.57 9.83
C CYS A 78 3.56 -1.92 9.58
#